data_AF-A0AA38VUA7-F1
#
_entry.id   AF-A0AA38VUA7-F1
#
_cell.length_a   1.000
_cell.length_b   1.000
_cell.length_c   1.000
_cell.angle_alpha   90.00
_cell.angle_beta   90.00
_cell.angle_gamma   90.00
#
_symmetry.space_group_name_H-M   'P 1'
#
loop_
_entity.id
_entity.type
_entity.pdbx_description
1 polymer ?
#
loop_
_entity_poly.entity_id
_entity_poly.type
_entity_poly.pdbx_seq_one_letter_code
_entity_poly.pdbx_strand_id
1 'polypeptide(L)'
;MDKIGSAGPIVVALRQRLLRDIAELQEKPYPNIRLHVDDDDLTTACLILTPENLCKGLHLTVHFRHDYPLRAPQITMQSKVNHPNVFGSYICASILNTEEGYTPAYTLKGIAIQLLSFFGSDRLEQQGGGIRELNRYLPRAQDHSRIEPRYRCEKWRFGCGSSRRKASGQAMSPEDAAAVGVNARSLSSAFPTEDPTPYIAGLPDEILLLILEELESEELTLLAQAWPRIGRMITGYDLIRRRELQCFVVKKGHGQVDLGIGVDVDIRGRQGTIQSEFDLISRQAVHELAVRKSIHGIPFWMFPDPGLVLYGFMNDIVIRLNEDIDDRIESYHSSKSTLVHASEKAIESYFHLFHVLLCLATSPAGQGMVPAANKMIIAFMAGKTTKAHVPNLGYLLIALLISDVEVTEGLVKAVITEAITRNVVWLLDQKGAGMAELAYLEADQISD
;
A
#
# COMPACT_ATOMS: atom_id res chain seq x y z
N MET A 1 -9.36 -40.58 -21.03
CA MET A 1 -9.59 -40.19 -19.61
C MET A 1 -8.37 -39.40 -19.19
N ASP A 2 -8.33 -38.14 -19.59
CA ASP A 2 -7.19 -37.27 -19.36
C ASP A 2 -7.22 -36.77 -17.92
N LYS A 3 -6.09 -36.93 -17.24
CA LYS A 3 -5.85 -36.39 -15.91
C LYS A 3 -5.88 -34.87 -16.00
N ILE A 4 -6.94 -34.26 -15.47
CA ILE A 4 -6.98 -32.83 -15.14
C ILE A 4 -5.88 -32.63 -14.09
N GLY A 5 -4.70 -32.22 -14.54
CA GLY A 5 -3.59 -31.88 -13.67
C GLY A 5 -3.97 -30.66 -12.85
N SER A 6 -4.06 -30.81 -11.54
CA SER A 6 -4.19 -29.67 -10.63
C SER A 6 -2.98 -28.76 -10.84
N ALA A 7 -3.20 -27.54 -11.33
CA ALA A 7 -2.14 -26.55 -11.43
C ALA A 7 -1.49 -26.37 -10.04
N GLY A 8 -0.14 -26.30 -9.99
CA GLY A 8 0.57 -26.14 -8.73
C GLY A 8 0.21 -24.83 -8.00
N PRO A 9 0.45 -24.72 -6.68
CA PRO A 9 0.05 -23.57 -5.86
C PRO A 9 0.49 -22.21 -6.43
N ILE A 10 1.71 -22.16 -6.98
CA ILE A 10 2.30 -20.97 -7.64
C ILE A 10 1.45 -20.51 -8.82
N VAL A 11 1.07 -21.43 -9.71
CA VAL A 11 0.28 -21.13 -10.92
C VAL A 11 -1.09 -20.59 -10.53
N VAL A 12 -1.68 -21.13 -9.47
CA VAL A 12 -2.96 -20.65 -8.94
C VAL A 12 -2.84 -19.22 -8.41
N ALA A 13 -1.79 -18.91 -7.64
CA ALA A 13 -1.58 -17.58 -7.09
C ALA A 13 -1.37 -16.51 -8.18
N LEU A 14 -0.54 -16.79 -9.17
CA LEU A 14 -0.29 -15.89 -10.30
C LEU A 14 -1.55 -15.70 -11.15
N ARG A 15 -2.32 -16.77 -11.41
CA ARG A 15 -3.60 -16.69 -12.12
C ARG A 15 -4.65 -15.86 -11.36
N GLN A 16 -4.75 -16.04 -10.04
CA GLN A 16 -5.64 -15.22 -9.19
C GLN A 16 -5.25 -13.74 -9.23
N ARG A 17 -3.96 -13.44 -9.32
CA ARG A 17 -3.46 -12.08 -9.43
C ARG A 17 -3.79 -11.45 -10.79
N LEU A 18 -3.61 -12.19 -11.88
CA LEU A 18 -4.00 -11.77 -13.22
C LEU A 18 -5.51 -11.48 -13.32
N LEU A 19 -6.35 -12.39 -12.82
CA LEU A 19 -7.80 -12.22 -12.84
C LEU A 19 -8.25 -10.96 -12.09
N ARG A 20 -7.61 -10.64 -10.96
CA ARG A 20 -7.88 -9.40 -10.23
C ARG A 20 -7.52 -8.16 -11.01
N ASP A 21 -6.37 -8.17 -11.68
CA ASP A 21 -5.94 -7.04 -12.53
C ASP A 21 -6.87 -6.82 -13.73
N ILE A 22 -7.40 -7.90 -14.30
CA ILE A 22 -8.39 -7.84 -15.38
C ILE A 22 -9.72 -7.29 -14.85
N ALA A 23 -10.21 -7.83 -13.74
CA ALA A 23 -11.45 -7.37 -13.10
C ALA A 23 -11.39 -5.88 -12.74
N GLU A 24 -10.26 -5.42 -12.19
CA GLU A 24 -10.03 -4.01 -11.85
C GLU A 24 -10.24 -3.07 -13.05
N LEU A 25 -9.85 -3.49 -14.26
CA LEU A 25 -10.02 -2.70 -15.49
C LEU A 25 -11.38 -2.88 -16.17
N GLN A 26 -12.01 -4.05 -16.04
CA GLN A 26 -13.29 -4.35 -16.69
C GLN A 26 -14.48 -3.85 -15.89
N GLU A 27 -14.49 -4.06 -14.58
CA GLU A 27 -15.55 -3.61 -13.69
C GLU A 27 -15.52 -2.08 -13.52
N LYS A 28 -14.31 -1.50 -13.52
CA LYS A 28 -14.06 -0.08 -13.22
C LYS A 28 -13.18 0.55 -14.30
N PRO A 29 -13.72 0.78 -15.50
CA PRO A 29 -12.96 1.28 -16.63
C PRO A 29 -12.39 2.66 -16.34
N TYR A 30 -11.09 2.83 -16.59
CA TYR A 30 -10.44 4.14 -16.48
C TYR A 30 -10.73 4.97 -17.75
N PRO A 31 -11.01 6.28 -17.63
CA PRO A 31 -11.23 7.13 -18.80
C PRO A 31 -10.12 6.97 -19.84
N ASN A 32 -10.48 6.87 -21.12
CA ASN A 32 -9.54 6.69 -22.24
C ASN A 32 -8.73 5.38 -22.25
N ILE A 33 -9.05 4.42 -21.39
CA ILE A 33 -8.46 3.07 -21.39
C ILE A 33 -9.56 2.04 -21.55
N ARG A 34 -9.39 1.10 -22.48
CA ARG A 34 -10.30 -0.05 -22.62
C ARG A 34 -9.51 -1.34 -22.74
N LEU A 35 -9.87 -2.34 -21.96
CA LEU A 35 -9.29 -3.67 -22.01
C LEU A 35 -10.32 -4.66 -22.55
N HIS A 36 -9.95 -5.43 -23.57
CA HIS A 36 -10.73 -6.54 -24.10
C HIS A 36 -9.94 -7.83 -23.91
N VAL A 37 -10.52 -8.79 -23.21
CA VAL A 37 -9.92 -10.09 -22.89
C VAL A 37 -10.76 -11.19 -23.52
N ASP A 38 -10.12 -12.29 -23.91
CA ASP A 38 -10.82 -13.50 -24.36
C ASP A 38 -11.17 -14.39 -23.15
N ASP A 39 -12.43 -14.80 -23.04
CA ASP A 39 -12.88 -15.68 -21.96
C ASP A 39 -12.23 -17.08 -22.05
N ASP A 40 -11.91 -17.53 -23.27
CA ASP A 40 -11.28 -18.83 -23.51
C ASP A 40 -9.74 -18.79 -23.40
N ASP A 41 -9.13 -17.61 -23.60
CA ASP A 41 -7.68 -17.41 -23.59
C ASP A 41 -7.24 -16.12 -22.89
N LEU A 42 -6.96 -16.24 -21.60
CA LEU A 42 -6.44 -15.15 -20.76
C LEU A 42 -4.96 -14.84 -20.97
N THR A 43 -4.26 -15.51 -21.90
CA THR A 43 -2.83 -15.22 -22.15
C THR A 43 -2.63 -13.96 -22.95
N THR A 44 -3.67 -13.48 -23.64
CA THR A 44 -3.61 -12.27 -24.47
C THR A 44 -4.81 -11.36 -24.25
N ALA A 45 -4.57 -10.05 -24.36
CA ALA A 45 -5.63 -9.04 -24.30
C ALA A 45 -5.35 -7.88 -25.26
N CYS A 46 -6.43 -7.24 -25.72
CA CYS A 46 -6.38 -6.01 -26.49
C CYS A 46 -6.55 -4.81 -25.55
N LEU A 47 -5.55 -3.94 -25.52
CA LEU A 47 -5.54 -2.72 -24.73
C LEU A 47 -5.66 -1.51 -25.68
N ILE A 48 -6.71 -0.72 -25.52
CA ILE A 48 -6.97 0.49 -26.28
C ILE A 48 -6.68 1.69 -25.39
N LEU A 49 -5.72 2.52 -25.80
CA LEU A 49 -5.40 3.79 -25.12
C LEU A 49 -5.82 4.96 -26.01
N THR A 50 -6.50 5.96 -25.46
CA THR A 50 -6.93 7.15 -26.22
C THR A 50 -6.33 8.43 -25.62
N PRO A 51 -5.05 8.73 -25.88
CA PRO A 51 -4.44 9.97 -25.42
C PRO A 51 -5.20 11.21 -25.92
N GLU A 52 -5.30 12.26 -25.10
CA GLU A 52 -6.09 13.46 -25.43
C GLU A 52 -5.60 14.20 -26.68
N ASN A 53 -4.29 14.21 -26.89
CA ASN A 53 -3.62 14.79 -28.05
C ASN A 53 -3.83 13.96 -29.35
N LEU A 54 -4.44 12.77 -29.26
CA LEU A 54 -4.70 11.89 -30.39
C LEU A 54 -6.20 11.72 -30.61
N CYS A 55 -6.70 12.16 -31.77
CA CYS A 55 -8.12 12.00 -32.13
C CYS A 55 -8.59 10.54 -32.31
N LYS A 56 -7.68 9.54 -32.22
CA LYS A 56 -7.99 8.12 -32.42
C LYS A 56 -7.19 7.27 -31.42
N GLY A 57 -7.81 6.22 -30.90
CA GLY A 57 -7.17 5.27 -29.99
C GLY A 57 -6.00 4.49 -30.61
N LEU A 58 -5.05 4.13 -29.76
CA LEU A 58 -3.91 3.26 -30.02
C LEU A 58 -4.29 1.83 -29.61
N HIS A 59 -4.18 0.89 -30.54
CA HIS A 59 -4.37 -0.51 -30.25
C HIS A 59 -3.05 -1.16 -29.89
N LEU A 60 -3.02 -1.76 -28.71
CA LEU A 60 -1.92 -2.51 -28.16
C LEU A 60 -2.37 -3.95 -27.90
N THR A 61 -1.45 -4.91 -28.06
CA THR A 61 -1.67 -6.29 -27.61
C THR A 61 -0.81 -6.56 -26.40
N VAL A 62 -1.46 -6.94 -25.31
CA VAL A 62 -0.85 -7.37 -24.05
C VAL A 62 -0.73 -8.88 -24.07
N HIS A 63 0.46 -9.42 -23.82
CA HIS A 63 0.70 -10.84 -23.62
C HIS A 63 1.09 -11.06 -22.16
N PHE A 64 0.24 -11.78 -21.42
CA PHE A 64 0.48 -12.16 -20.05
C PHE A 64 1.35 -13.41 -20.04
N ARG A 65 2.60 -13.24 -19.64
CA ARG A 65 3.53 -14.35 -19.46
C ARG A 65 3.08 -15.23 -18.30
N HIS A 66 3.52 -16.49 -18.29
CA HIS A 66 3.23 -17.44 -17.20
C HIS A 66 3.73 -17.00 -15.82
N ASP A 67 4.67 -16.05 -15.79
CA ASP A 67 5.28 -15.46 -14.59
C ASP A 67 4.71 -14.07 -14.23
N TYR A 68 3.64 -13.59 -14.88
CA TYR A 68 2.97 -12.34 -14.47
C TYR A 68 2.36 -12.46 -13.07
N PRO A 69 2.55 -11.50 -12.14
CA PRO A 69 3.17 -10.18 -12.31
C PRO A 69 4.65 -10.11 -11.89
N LEU A 70 5.34 -11.23 -11.68
CA LEU A 70 6.76 -11.22 -11.29
C LEU A 70 7.63 -10.54 -12.35
N ARG A 71 7.19 -10.56 -13.61
CA ARG A 71 7.75 -9.78 -14.72
C ARG A 71 6.66 -8.98 -15.41
N ALA A 72 7.07 -7.87 -16.03
CA ALA A 72 6.22 -7.05 -16.86
C ALA A 72 5.52 -7.89 -17.95
N PRO A 73 4.26 -7.58 -18.28
CA PRO A 73 3.61 -8.18 -19.44
C PRO A 73 4.28 -7.65 -20.71
N GLN A 74 4.28 -8.46 -21.77
CA GLN A 74 4.81 -8.01 -23.05
C GLN A 74 3.73 -7.22 -23.80
N ILE A 75 3.95 -5.93 -24.00
CA ILE A 75 3.00 -5.05 -24.69
C ILE A 75 3.58 -4.62 -26.03
N THR A 76 2.79 -4.81 -27.10
CA THR A 76 3.19 -4.51 -28.48
C THR A 76 2.23 -3.54 -29.14
N MET A 77 2.78 -2.63 -29.94
CA MET A 77 2.02 -1.66 -30.72
C MET A 77 1.47 -2.32 -31.99
N GLN A 78 0.15 -2.24 -32.17
CA GLN A 78 -0.54 -2.73 -33.38
C GLN A 78 -0.97 -1.57 -34.30
N SER A 79 -1.20 -0.38 -33.73
CA SER A 79 -1.45 0.84 -34.50
C SER A 79 -0.17 1.35 -35.15
N LYS A 80 -0.26 1.87 -36.39
CA LYS A 80 0.84 2.66 -36.97
C LYS A 80 0.91 4.02 -36.28
N VAL A 81 1.97 4.26 -35.53
CA VAL A 81 2.23 5.50 -34.79
C VAL A 81 3.62 6.01 -35.13
N ASN A 82 3.74 7.31 -35.41
CA ASN A 82 5.03 7.98 -35.44
C ASN A 82 5.35 8.44 -34.01
N HIS A 83 6.32 7.81 -33.36
CA HIS A 83 6.69 8.13 -31.98
C HIS A 83 8.18 7.83 -31.75
N PRO A 84 8.94 8.68 -31.03
CA PRO A 84 10.39 8.53 -30.87
C PRO A 84 10.81 7.23 -30.16
N ASN A 85 9.92 6.67 -29.36
CA ASN A 85 10.16 5.46 -28.58
C ASN A 85 9.30 4.26 -29.02
N VAL A 86 8.79 4.27 -30.25
CA VAL A 86 8.10 3.11 -30.86
C VAL A 86 8.86 2.68 -32.11
N PHE A 87 9.32 1.42 -32.14
CA PHE A 87 10.13 0.85 -33.21
C PHE A 87 9.41 -0.36 -33.81
N GLY A 88 8.69 -0.14 -34.90
CA GLY A 88 7.76 -1.15 -35.42
C GLY A 88 6.64 -1.42 -34.40
N SER A 89 6.61 -2.63 -33.85
CA SER A 89 5.67 -3.01 -32.78
C SER A 89 6.27 -2.90 -31.36
N TYR A 90 7.58 -2.67 -31.24
CA TYR A 90 8.26 -2.56 -29.94
C TYR A 90 8.08 -1.16 -29.32
N ILE A 91 7.78 -1.12 -28.02
CA ILE A 91 7.62 0.12 -27.24
C ILE A 91 8.77 0.20 -26.24
N CYS A 92 9.62 1.21 -26.39
CA CYS A 92 10.76 1.44 -25.50
C CYS A 92 10.35 2.29 -24.29
N ALA A 93 9.73 1.64 -23.30
CA ALA A 93 9.38 2.24 -22.00
C ALA A 93 10.06 1.46 -20.86
N SER A 94 10.57 2.15 -19.84
CA SER A 94 11.26 1.51 -18.69
C SER A 94 10.35 0.53 -17.96
N ILE A 95 9.09 0.91 -17.72
CA ILE A 95 8.08 0.05 -17.09
C ILE A 95 7.83 -1.28 -17.80
N LEU A 96 8.15 -1.39 -19.09
CA LEU A 96 7.98 -2.63 -19.84
C LEU A 96 9.28 -3.44 -19.98
N ASN A 97 10.43 -2.77 -19.92
CA ASN A 97 11.68 -3.32 -20.46
C ASN A 97 12.86 -3.30 -19.49
N THR A 98 12.77 -2.62 -18.33
CA THR A 98 13.88 -2.55 -17.36
C THR A 98 13.47 -3.12 -16.00
N GLU A 99 14.42 -3.76 -15.31
CA GLU A 99 14.18 -4.27 -13.95
C GLU A 99 14.00 -3.14 -12.93
N GLU A 100 14.64 -2.00 -13.16
CA GLU A 100 14.49 -0.80 -12.31
C GLU A 100 13.15 -0.09 -12.55
N GLY A 101 12.56 -0.23 -13.74
CA GLY A 101 11.32 0.45 -14.13
C GLY A 101 10.06 -0.35 -13.82
N TYR A 102 10.18 -1.65 -13.53
CA TYR A 102 9.06 -2.53 -13.26
C TYR A 102 9.21 -3.25 -11.92
N THR A 103 8.12 -3.27 -11.17
CA THR A 103 7.98 -4.06 -9.95
C THR A 103 6.64 -4.82 -9.98
N PRO A 104 6.55 -6.02 -9.37
CA PRO A 104 5.28 -6.72 -9.19
C PRO A 104 4.22 -5.93 -8.40
N ALA A 105 4.60 -4.78 -7.82
CA ALA A 105 3.69 -3.85 -7.19
C ALA A 105 2.74 -3.16 -8.19
N TYR A 106 3.09 -3.08 -9.47
CA TYR A 106 2.20 -2.50 -10.46
C TYR A 106 0.98 -3.39 -10.71
N THR A 107 -0.19 -2.76 -10.87
CA THR A 107 -1.39 -3.40 -11.42
C THR A 107 -1.42 -3.19 -12.92
N LEU A 108 -2.16 -4.03 -13.66
CA LEU A 108 -2.41 -3.81 -15.08
C LEU A 108 -3.01 -2.42 -15.36
N LYS A 109 -3.90 -1.94 -14.47
CA LYS A 109 -4.44 -0.58 -14.52
C LYS A 109 -3.34 0.47 -14.39
N GLY A 110 -2.45 0.33 -13.41
CA GLY A 110 -1.29 1.21 -13.23
C GLY A 110 -0.37 1.24 -14.46
N ILE A 111 -0.07 0.08 -15.05
CA ILE A 111 0.74 -0.01 -16.29
C ILE A 111 0.02 0.71 -17.44
N ALA A 112 -1.28 0.49 -17.62
CA ALA A 112 -2.06 1.11 -18.68
C ALA A 112 -2.15 2.65 -18.52
N ILE A 113 -2.30 3.16 -17.29
CA ILE A 113 -2.29 4.60 -17.00
C ILE A 113 -0.92 5.21 -17.31
N GLN A 114 0.17 4.55 -16.92
CA GLN A 114 1.51 5.02 -17.25
C GLN A 114 1.76 5.04 -18.76
N LEU A 115 1.29 4.04 -19.50
CA LEU A 115 1.39 4.04 -20.96
C LEU A 115 0.50 5.12 -21.60
N LEU A 116 -0.71 5.33 -21.08
CA LEU A 116 -1.57 6.42 -21.54
C LEU A 116 -0.88 7.77 -21.36
N SER A 117 -0.27 7.99 -20.19
CA SER A 117 0.54 9.18 -19.93
C SER A 117 1.73 9.27 -20.86
N PHE A 118 2.49 8.18 -21.04
CA PHE A 118 3.64 8.13 -21.96
C PHE A 118 3.29 8.57 -23.38
N PHE A 119 2.13 8.17 -23.91
CA PHE A 119 1.68 8.60 -25.24
C PHE A 119 0.99 9.98 -25.26
N GLY A 120 0.47 10.43 -24.12
CA GLY A 120 -0.26 11.70 -23.98
C GLY A 120 0.60 12.89 -23.54
N SER A 121 1.79 12.65 -23.00
CA SER A 121 2.68 13.72 -22.52
C SER A 121 3.18 14.63 -23.66
N ASP A 122 3.52 15.88 -23.33
CA ASP A 122 4.14 16.80 -24.29
C ASP A 122 5.62 16.51 -24.51
N ARG A 123 6.28 15.95 -23.50
CA ARG A 123 7.73 15.79 -23.42
C ARG A 123 8.10 14.46 -22.78
N LEU A 124 9.09 13.78 -23.33
CA LEU A 124 9.64 12.53 -22.79
C LEU A 124 11.15 12.60 -22.64
N GLU A 125 11.64 12.20 -21.47
CA GLU A 125 13.05 11.91 -21.25
C GLU A 125 13.48 10.67 -22.04
N GLN A 126 14.72 10.65 -22.51
CA GLN A 126 15.27 9.55 -23.30
C GLN A 126 16.31 8.80 -22.49
N GLN A 127 16.42 7.48 -22.72
CA GLN A 127 17.40 6.62 -22.05
C GLN A 127 18.85 7.11 -22.24
N GLY A 128 19.17 7.72 -23.38
CA GLY A 128 20.49 8.31 -23.67
C GLY A 128 20.68 9.76 -23.17
N GLY A 129 19.75 10.26 -22.36
CA GLY A 129 19.71 11.65 -21.93
C GLY A 129 19.00 12.60 -22.90
N GLY A 130 18.55 13.73 -22.38
CA GLY A 130 17.82 14.74 -23.13
C GLY A 130 16.30 14.49 -23.21
N ILE A 131 15.58 15.50 -23.70
CA ILE A 131 14.11 15.53 -23.74
C ILE A 131 13.64 15.62 -25.19
N ARG A 132 12.66 14.79 -25.57
CA ARG A 132 11.97 14.86 -26.86
C ARG A 132 10.59 15.47 -26.68
N GLU A 133 10.27 16.46 -27.51
CA GLU A 133 8.92 17.04 -27.60
C GLU A 133 8.05 16.20 -28.53
N LEU A 134 6.94 15.68 -28.00
CA LEU A 134 6.05 14.77 -28.72
C LEU A 134 5.17 15.48 -29.76
N ASN A 135 4.94 16.78 -29.61
CA ASN A 135 4.21 17.60 -30.59
C ASN A 135 4.81 17.56 -32.00
N ARG A 136 6.11 17.27 -32.12
CA ARG A 136 6.80 17.11 -33.41
C ARG A 136 6.43 15.83 -34.17
N TYR A 137 5.87 14.85 -33.46
CA TYR A 137 5.51 13.54 -33.98
C TYR A 137 4.00 13.38 -34.18
N LEU A 138 3.20 14.32 -33.66
CA LEU A 138 1.76 14.36 -33.88
C LEU A 138 1.43 14.60 -35.36
N PRO A 139 0.35 13.97 -35.88
CA PRO A 139 -0.13 14.26 -37.22
C PRO A 139 -0.49 15.75 -37.34
N ARG A 140 -0.06 16.42 -38.42
CA ARG A 140 -0.48 17.80 -38.68
C ARG A 140 -1.98 17.84 -39.03
N ALA A 141 -2.68 18.89 -38.64
CA ALA A 141 -4.12 19.08 -38.87
C ALA A 141 -4.57 18.90 -40.34
N GLN A 142 -3.67 19.12 -41.31
CA GLN A 142 -3.94 18.96 -42.75
C GLN A 142 -3.90 17.50 -43.25
N ASP A 143 -3.34 16.57 -42.47
CA ASP A 143 -3.18 15.15 -42.83
C ASP A 143 -4.39 14.27 -42.45
N HIS A 144 -5.37 14.84 -41.75
CA HIS A 144 -6.56 14.10 -41.28
C HIS A 144 -7.47 13.60 -42.42
N SER A 145 -7.30 14.13 -43.64
CA SER A 145 -8.12 13.84 -44.81
C SER A 145 -7.70 12.61 -45.64
N ARG A 146 -6.54 11.99 -45.34
CA ARG A 146 -5.97 10.87 -46.16
C ARG A 146 -5.52 9.64 -45.35
N ILE A 147 -6.12 9.38 -44.19
CA ILE A 147 -5.66 8.30 -43.30
C ILE A 147 -6.38 6.99 -43.65
N GLU A 148 -5.66 6.06 -44.28
CA GLU A 148 -6.04 4.64 -44.44
C GLU A 148 -6.56 4.01 -43.12
N PRO A 149 -7.34 2.92 -43.18
CA PRO A 149 -7.84 2.26 -41.98
C PRO A 149 -6.65 1.75 -41.15
N ARG A 150 -6.35 2.46 -40.06
CA ARG A 150 -5.51 1.98 -38.95
C ARG A 150 -6.05 0.64 -38.46
N TYR A 151 -5.14 -0.21 -38.00
CA TYR A 151 -5.35 -1.59 -37.55
C TYR A 151 -6.80 -1.93 -37.18
N ARG A 152 -7.37 -2.94 -37.85
CA ARG A 152 -8.66 -3.51 -37.48
C ARG A 152 -8.42 -4.76 -36.64
N CYS A 153 -8.95 -4.78 -35.44
CA CYS A 153 -9.00 -6.00 -34.66
C CYS A 153 -10.26 -6.77 -35.08
N GLU A 154 -10.11 -7.85 -35.84
CA GLU A 154 -11.27 -8.68 -36.22
C GLU A 154 -11.88 -9.39 -35.00
N LYS A 155 -11.01 -9.81 -34.08
CA LYS A 155 -11.40 -10.48 -32.83
C LYS A 155 -12.31 -9.60 -31.95
N TRP A 156 -12.00 -8.30 -31.84
CA TRP A 156 -12.67 -7.39 -30.90
C TRP A 156 -13.28 -6.13 -31.53
N ARG A 157 -13.44 -6.14 -32.86
CA ARG A 157 -14.11 -5.09 -33.68
C ARG A 157 -13.57 -3.67 -33.52
N PHE A 158 -12.35 -3.48 -33.02
CA PHE A 158 -11.67 -2.18 -33.05
C PHE A 158 -11.44 -1.75 -34.51
N GLY A 159 -11.80 -0.50 -34.85
CA GLY A 159 -11.66 0.04 -36.22
C GLY A 159 -12.67 -0.49 -37.24
N CYS A 160 -13.63 -1.34 -36.85
CA CYS A 160 -14.75 -1.70 -37.70
C CYS A 160 -15.80 -0.58 -37.61
N GLY A 161 -15.91 0.24 -38.67
CA GLY A 161 -17.00 1.20 -38.79
C GLY A 161 -18.33 0.48 -38.57
N SER A 162 -19.12 0.96 -37.62
CA SER A 162 -20.40 0.39 -37.25
C SER A 162 -21.30 0.40 -38.49
N SER A 163 -21.37 -0.72 -39.20
CA SER A 163 -22.45 -0.93 -40.16
C SER A 163 -23.72 -0.90 -39.32
N ARG A 164 -24.51 0.17 -39.44
CA ARG A 164 -25.80 0.33 -38.79
C ARG A 164 -26.69 -0.84 -39.17
N ARG A 165 -26.61 -1.94 -38.44
CA ARG A 165 -27.73 -2.87 -38.33
C ARG A 165 -28.77 -2.12 -37.50
N LYS A 166 -29.88 -1.75 -38.15
CA LYS A 166 -31.09 -1.30 -37.48
C LYS A 166 -31.51 -2.40 -36.50
N ALA A 167 -31.02 -2.34 -35.27
CA ALA A 167 -31.73 -2.87 -34.14
C ALA A 167 -32.80 -1.82 -33.82
N SER A 168 -34.06 -2.18 -34.03
CA SER A 168 -35.20 -1.42 -33.56
C SER A 168 -35.18 -1.42 -32.03
N GLY A 169 -34.52 -0.42 -31.46
CA GLY A 169 -34.60 -0.02 -30.07
C GLY A 169 -34.46 1.49 -30.06
N GLN A 170 -35.53 2.20 -29.69
CA GLN A 170 -35.55 3.66 -29.62
C GLN A 170 -34.44 4.14 -28.67
N ALA A 171 -33.47 4.88 -29.21
CA ALA A 171 -32.53 5.67 -28.43
C ALA A 171 -32.85 7.15 -28.65
N MET A 172 -33.17 7.84 -27.55
CA MET A 172 -33.43 9.27 -27.51
C MET A 172 -32.14 10.08 -27.74
N SER A 173 -32.27 11.20 -28.45
CA SER A 173 -31.19 12.11 -28.84
C SER A 173 -30.68 12.97 -27.67
N PRO A 174 -29.41 13.41 -27.70
CA PRO A 174 -28.81 14.27 -26.69
C PRO A 174 -29.02 15.75 -27.03
N GLU A 175 -30.23 16.28 -26.82
CA GLU A 175 -30.46 17.74 -26.77
C GLU A 175 -31.32 18.17 -25.57
N ASP A 176 -31.72 17.27 -24.67
CA ASP A 176 -32.51 17.60 -23.47
C ASP A 176 -31.70 17.64 -22.15
N ALA A 177 -30.36 17.62 -22.22
CA ALA A 177 -29.50 17.55 -21.03
C ALA A 177 -29.19 18.91 -20.37
N ALA A 178 -29.89 19.98 -20.74
CA ALA A 178 -29.62 21.33 -20.23
C ALA A 178 -30.89 22.14 -19.91
N ALA A 179 -31.75 21.64 -19.01
CA ALA A 179 -32.69 22.47 -18.25
C ALA A 179 -33.38 21.67 -17.13
N VAL A 180 -32.67 21.35 -16.05
CA VAL A 180 -33.32 21.07 -14.75
C VAL A 180 -32.60 21.86 -13.68
N GLY A 181 -32.88 23.17 -13.67
CA GLY A 181 -32.72 23.96 -12.46
C GLY A 181 -33.74 23.45 -11.44
N VAL A 182 -33.25 22.87 -10.35
CA VAL A 182 -34.10 22.47 -9.22
C VAL A 182 -34.68 23.74 -8.62
N ASN A 183 -35.90 24.08 -9.02
CA ASN A 183 -36.65 25.17 -8.45
C ASN A 183 -37.18 24.71 -7.09
N ALA A 184 -36.48 25.13 -6.03
CA ALA A 184 -36.95 25.01 -4.67
C ALA A 184 -38.23 25.83 -4.50
N ARG A 185 -39.40 25.20 -4.56
CA ARG A 185 -40.65 25.72 -3.97
C ARG A 185 -41.70 24.62 -3.79
N SER A 186 -41.89 24.29 -2.51
CA SER A 186 -43.16 23.97 -1.85
C SER A 186 -44.06 22.92 -2.52
N LEU A 187 -43.88 21.66 -2.11
CA LEU A 187 -44.95 20.67 -2.09
C LEU A 187 -45.18 20.24 -0.64
N SER A 188 -46.14 20.89 0.00
CA SER A 188 -46.75 20.43 1.25
C SER A 188 -47.73 19.30 0.93
N SER A 189 -47.34 18.07 1.19
CA SER A 189 -48.28 16.98 1.46
C SER A 189 -47.80 16.26 2.69
N ALA A 190 -48.62 16.29 3.74
CA ALA A 190 -48.34 15.70 5.04
C ALA A 190 -48.04 14.21 4.91
N PHE A 191 -46.82 13.82 5.24
CA PHE A 191 -46.44 12.43 5.50
C PHE A 191 -46.66 12.12 6.98
N PRO A 192 -47.09 10.90 7.35
CA PRO A 192 -47.26 10.53 8.74
C PRO A 192 -45.94 10.65 9.50
N THR A 193 -46.04 11.22 10.70
CA THR A 193 -44.96 11.48 11.65
C THR A 193 -44.50 10.18 12.33
N GLU A 194 -43.64 9.42 11.66
CA GLU A 194 -42.63 8.58 12.29
C GLU A 194 -41.39 8.71 11.43
N ASP A 195 -40.34 9.39 11.91
CA ASP A 195 -39.04 9.41 11.25
C ASP A 195 -38.56 7.96 11.13
N PRO A 196 -38.57 7.34 9.93
CA PRO A 196 -37.94 6.05 9.79
C PRO A 196 -36.46 6.38 9.72
N THR A 197 -35.76 6.26 10.85
CA THR A 197 -34.32 6.08 10.78
C THR A 197 -34.11 4.96 9.74
N PRO A 198 -33.46 5.24 8.60
CA PRO A 198 -33.40 4.26 7.53
C PRO A 198 -32.78 2.99 8.12
N TYR A 199 -33.30 1.80 7.81
CA TYR A 199 -32.91 0.55 8.50
C TYR A 199 -31.39 0.33 8.56
N ILE A 200 -30.66 0.85 7.56
CA ILE A 200 -29.20 0.87 7.54
C ILE A 200 -28.57 1.65 8.71
N ALA A 201 -29.21 2.71 9.21
CA ALA A 201 -28.78 3.49 10.35
C ALA A 201 -28.86 2.74 11.68
N GLY A 202 -29.68 1.68 11.77
CA GLY A 202 -29.73 0.78 12.91
C GLY A 202 -28.69 -0.33 12.89
N LEU A 203 -27.91 -0.49 11.80
CA LEU A 203 -26.91 -1.55 11.72
C LEU A 203 -25.77 -1.32 12.71
N PRO A 204 -25.22 -2.41 13.30
CA PRO A 204 -23.98 -2.35 14.08
C PRO A 204 -22.80 -1.82 13.26
N ASP A 205 -21.82 -1.22 13.94
CA ASP A 205 -20.63 -0.66 13.30
C ASP A 205 -19.85 -1.73 12.52
N GLU A 206 -19.82 -2.96 13.01
CA GLU A 206 -19.09 -4.08 12.39
C GLU A 206 -19.65 -4.42 11.00
N ILE A 207 -20.98 -4.43 10.86
CA ILE A 207 -21.64 -4.71 9.57
C ILE A 207 -21.42 -3.55 8.61
N LEU A 208 -21.53 -2.32 9.10
CA LEU A 208 -21.25 -1.13 8.31
C LEU A 208 -19.79 -1.14 7.85
N LEU A 209 -18.83 -1.50 8.69
CA LEU A 209 -17.42 -1.61 8.31
C LEU A 209 -17.19 -2.62 7.19
N LEU A 210 -17.86 -3.78 7.21
CA LEU A 210 -17.77 -4.76 6.11
C LEU A 210 -18.29 -4.19 4.78
N ILE A 211 -19.40 -3.44 4.82
CA ILE A 211 -19.92 -2.75 3.62
C ILE A 211 -18.92 -1.67 3.18
N LEU A 212 -18.45 -0.87 4.13
CA LEU A 212 -17.49 0.19 3.89
C LEU A 212 -16.13 -0.34 3.45
N GLU A 213 -15.78 -1.62 3.59
CA GLU A 213 -14.54 -2.22 3.06
C GLU A 213 -14.64 -2.54 1.56
N GLU A 214 -15.86 -2.67 1.03
CA GLU A 214 -16.11 -3.00 -0.38
C GLU A 214 -16.30 -1.76 -1.28
N LEU A 215 -16.58 -0.59 -0.70
CA LEU A 215 -16.79 0.67 -1.44
C LEU A 215 -15.51 1.22 -2.09
N GLU A 216 -15.64 2.04 -3.11
CA GLU A 216 -14.50 2.80 -3.64
C GLU A 216 -14.16 4.02 -2.79
N SER A 217 -12.97 4.60 -2.97
CA SER A 217 -12.57 5.82 -2.27
C SER A 217 -13.49 7.01 -2.59
N GLU A 218 -13.99 7.11 -3.82
CA GLU A 218 -14.95 8.15 -4.22
C GLU A 218 -16.29 7.94 -3.52
N GLU A 219 -16.83 6.72 -3.58
CA GLU A 219 -18.09 6.34 -2.93
C GLU A 219 -18.04 6.51 -1.41
N LEU A 220 -16.91 6.13 -0.78
CA LEU A 220 -16.67 6.37 0.64
C LEU A 220 -16.71 7.85 0.98
N THR A 221 -16.09 8.69 0.15
CA THR A 221 -16.06 10.14 0.37
C THR A 221 -17.46 10.73 0.25
N LEU A 222 -18.21 10.34 -0.78
CA LEU A 222 -19.60 10.76 -0.97
C LEU A 222 -20.49 10.29 0.18
N LEU A 223 -20.33 9.05 0.64
CA LEU A 223 -21.10 8.49 1.74
C LEU A 223 -20.75 9.14 3.08
N ALA A 224 -19.47 9.45 3.33
CA ALA A 224 -19.03 10.17 4.52
C ALA A 224 -19.59 11.59 4.59
N GLN A 225 -19.70 12.27 3.44
CA GLN A 225 -20.33 13.58 3.33
C GLN A 225 -21.84 13.51 3.57
N ALA A 226 -22.50 12.49 3.04
CA ALA A 226 -23.94 12.30 3.19
C ALA A 226 -24.34 11.82 4.60
N TRP A 227 -23.47 11.07 5.28
CA TRP A 227 -23.79 10.45 6.57
C TRP A 227 -22.65 10.60 7.60
N PRO A 228 -22.77 11.55 8.56
CA PRO A 228 -21.71 11.85 9.52
C PRO A 228 -21.24 10.69 10.40
N ARG A 229 -22.07 9.66 10.64
CA ARG A 229 -21.66 8.44 11.35
C ARG A 229 -20.56 7.73 10.57
N ILE A 230 -20.70 7.61 9.25
CA ILE A 230 -19.70 6.98 8.38
C ILE A 230 -18.40 7.78 8.42
N GLY A 231 -18.46 9.12 8.36
CA GLY A 231 -17.27 9.95 8.53
C GLY A 231 -16.51 9.65 9.84
N ARG A 232 -17.23 9.55 10.97
CA ARG A 232 -16.63 9.17 12.26
C ARG A 232 -16.09 7.74 12.26
N MET A 233 -16.74 6.81 11.57
CA MET A 233 -16.27 5.42 11.48
C MET A 233 -15.00 5.31 10.65
N ILE A 234 -14.91 6.02 9.51
CA ILE A 234 -13.72 6.04 8.67
C ILE A 234 -12.50 6.48 9.48
N THR A 235 -12.65 7.54 10.28
CA THR A 235 -11.57 8.05 11.15
C THR A 235 -11.36 7.19 12.40
N GLY A 236 -12.43 6.73 13.04
CA GLY A 236 -12.37 6.04 14.33
C GLY A 236 -11.85 4.60 14.22
N TYR A 237 -12.08 3.95 13.07
CA TYR A 237 -11.61 2.58 12.79
C TYR A 237 -10.44 2.54 11.79
N ASP A 238 -9.85 3.69 11.46
CA ASP A 238 -8.73 3.82 10.51
C ASP A 238 -8.96 3.06 9.19
N LEU A 239 -10.17 3.15 8.64
CA LEU A 239 -10.60 2.33 7.51
C LEU A 239 -9.70 2.50 6.28
N ILE A 240 -9.27 3.74 5.99
CA ILE A 240 -8.38 4.04 4.86
C ILE A 240 -7.05 3.30 5.03
N ARG A 241 -6.46 3.37 6.23
CA ARG A 241 -5.19 2.69 6.53
C ARG A 241 -5.34 1.17 6.40
N ARG A 242 -6.41 0.60 6.96
CA ARG A 242 -6.70 -0.85 6.86
C ARG A 242 -6.80 -1.34 5.42
N ARG A 243 -7.36 -0.54 4.52
CA ARG A 243 -7.45 -0.83 3.08
C ARG A 243 -6.09 -0.80 2.38
N GLU A 244 -5.16 0.01 2.86
CA GLU A 244 -3.80 0.09 2.33
C GLU A 244 -2.89 -1.05 2.83
N LEU A 245 -3.26 -1.73 3.92
CA LEU A 245 -2.55 -2.91 4.44
C LEU A 245 -2.77 -4.14 3.56
N GLN A 246 -2.04 -4.20 2.45
CA GLN A 246 -2.08 -5.31 1.50
C GLN A 246 -0.69 -5.69 0.99
N CYS A 247 -0.53 -6.95 0.61
CA CYS A 247 0.69 -7.41 -0.05
C CYS A 247 0.88 -6.71 -1.39
N PHE A 248 2.03 -6.06 -1.61
CA PHE A 248 2.27 -5.34 -2.86
C PHE A 248 2.27 -6.25 -4.10
N VAL A 249 2.65 -7.53 -3.98
CA VAL A 249 2.73 -8.49 -5.10
C VAL A 249 1.36 -9.09 -5.46
N VAL A 250 0.67 -9.68 -4.48
CA VAL A 250 -0.58 -10.44 -4.72
C VAL A 250 -1.85 -9.62 -4.50
N LYS A 251 -1.72 -8.38 -4.00
CA LYS A 251 -2.81 -7.44 -3.67
C LYS A 251 -3.93 -8.08 -2.84
N LYS A 252 -3.51 -8.87 -1.84
CA LYS A 252 -4.39 -9.42 -0.80
C LYS A 252 -4.17 -8.63 0.49
N GLY A 253 -5.25 -8.24 1.14
CA GLY A 253 -5.23 -7.48 2.39
C GLY A 253 -4.78 -8.31 3.60
N HIS A 254 -4.49 -7.64 4.70
CA HIS A 254 -4.10 -8.23 5.99
C HIS A 254 -5.12 -9.27 6.53
N GLY A 255 -6.41 -9.12 6.22
CA GLY A 255 -7.44 -10.10 6.58
C GLY A 255 -7.41 -11.40 5.76
N GLN A 256 -6.71 -11.42 4.62
CA GLN A 256 -6.76 -12.52 3.65
C GLN A 256 -5.47 -13.36 3.59
N VAL A 257 -4.34 -12.78 3.99
CA VAL A 257 -3.02 -13.42 3.91
C VAL A 257 -2.16 -13.03 5.09
N ASP A 258 -1.20 -13.91 5.41
CA ASP A 258 -0.13 -13.59 6.34
C ASP A 258 0.84 -12.57 5.72
N LEU A 259 0.76 -11.33 6.20
CA LEU A 259 1.61 -10.22 5.81
C LEU A 259 2.81 -10.08 6.75
N GLY A 260 3.96 -9.78 6.17
CA GLY A 260 5.17 -9.41 6.89
C GLY A 260 5.91 -8.29 6.18
N ILE A 261 7.10 -7.99 6.69
CA ILE A 261 7.97 -6.92 6.18
C ILE A 261 9.28 -7.56 5.76
N GLY A 262 9.71 -7.29 4.52
CA GLY A 262 11.03 -7.71 4.04
C GLY A 262 12.13 -6.93 4.74
N VAL A 263 13.06 -7.64 5.38
CA VAL A 263 14.17 -7.02 6.14
C VAL A 263 15.52 -7.50 5.62
N ASP A 264 16.42 -6.54 5.44
CA ASP A 264 17.87 -6.77 5.37
C ASP A 264 18.53 -6.25 6.64
N VAL A 265 19.61 -6.89 7.08
CA VAL A 265 20.34 -6.49 8.28
C VAL A 265 21.78 -6.19 7.90
N ASP A 266 22.15 -4.91 7.91
CA ASP A 266 23.52 -4.47 7.71
C ASP A 266 24.27 -4.55 9.04
N ILE A 267 25.11 -5.58 9.20
CA ILE A 267 25.89 -5.79 10.42
C ILE A 267 27.19 -4.98 10.29
N ARG A 268 27.20 -3.77 10.88
CA ARG A 268 28.41 -2.95 11.01
C ARG A 268 28.92 -2.99 12.46
N GLY A 269 29.92 -3.82 12.73
CA GLY A 269 30.53 -3.93 14.06
C GLY A 269 29.71 -4.78 15.03
N ARG A 270 29.47 -4.27 16.26
CA ARG A 270 28.71 -5.00 17.31
C ARG A 270 27.19 -4.77 17.27
N GLN A 271 26.71 -3.88 16.40
CA GLN A 271 25.28 -3.56 16.22
C GLN A 271 24.91 -3.74 14.75
N GLY A 272 23.76 -4.36 14.48
CA GLY A 272 23.21 -4.46 13.13
C GLY A 272 22.10 -3.43 12.95
N THR A 273 22.09 -2.74 11.81
CA THR A 273 21.00 -1.83 11.45
C THR A 273 20.01 -2.55 10.54
N ILE A 274 18.73 -2.45 10.86
CA ILE A 274 17.64 -2.97 10.04
C ILE A 274 17.46 -2.03 8.84
N GLN A 275 17.56 -2.58 7.64
CA GLN A 275 17.20 -1.91 6.39
C GLN A 275 15.89 -2.51 5.87
N SER A 276 14.90 -1.65 5.67
CA SER A 276 13.61 -2.04 5.07
C SER A 276 12.93 -0.81 4.48
N GLU A 277 12.29 -0.97 3.33
CA GLU A 277 11.37 0.01 2.74
C GLU A 277 9.99 -0.02 3.40
N PHE A 278 9.78 -0.94 4.36
CA PHE A 278 8.49 -1.12 5.05
C PHE A 278 7.34 -1.55 4.11
N ASP A 279 7.69 -2.18 2.99
CA ASP A 279 6.72 -2.75 2.05
C ASP A 279 6.10 -4.03 2.62
N LEU A 280 4.77 -4.04 2.72
CA LEU A 280 4.04 -5.23 3.15
C LEU A 280 4.05 -6.30 2.06
N ILE A 281 4.54 -7.49 2.42
CA ILE A 281 4.65 -8.63 1.53
C ILE A 281 4.07 -9.88 2.19
N SER A 282 3.39 -10.73 1.42
CA SER A 282 2.80 -11.96 1.95
C SER A 282 3.84 -13.07 2.07
N ARG A 283 3.63 -13.99 3.03
CA ARG A 283 4.41 -15.22 3.14
C ARG A 283 4.44 -16.00 1.81
N GLN A 284 3.31 -16.08 1.11
CA GLN A 284 3.21 -16.72 -0.21
C GLN A 284 4.15 -16.05 -1.24
N ALA A 285 4.17 -14.71 -1.31
CA ALA A 285 5.04 -14.01 -2.25
C ALA A 285 6.53 -14.25 -1.97
N VAL A 286 6.93 -14.34 -0.69
CA VAL A 286 8.30 -14.64 -0.30
C VAL A 286 8.65 -16.12 -0.54
N HIS A 287 7.89 -17.04 0.02
CA HIS A 287 8.30 -18.45 0.06
C HIS A 287 7.92 -19.25 -1.18
N GLU A 288 6.80 -18.92 -1.83
CA GLU A 288 6.32 -19.65 -3.01
C GLU A 288 6.69 -18.94 -4.32
N LEU A 289 6.55 -17.61 -4.36
CA LEU A 289 6.87 -16.81 -5.56
C LEU A 289 8.33 -16.32 -5.60
N ALA A 290 9.12 -16.62 -4.56
CA ALA A 290 10.54 -16.28 -4.45
C ALA A 290 10.87 -14.77 -4.59
N VAL A 291 9.94 -13.88 -4.20
CA VAL A 291 10.19 -12.43 -4.22
C VAL A 291 11.14 -12.03 -3.09
N ARG A 292 12.22 -11.33 -3.43
CA ARG A 292 13.31 -10.90 -2.51
C ARG A 292 13.72 -9.44 -2.68
N LYS A 293 12.91 -8.65 -3.37
CA LYS A 293 13.16 -7.22 -3.59
C LYS A 293 11.93 -6.41 -3.19
N SER A 294 12.17 -5.26 -2.57
CA SER A 294 11.15 -4.26 -2.24
C SER A 294 10.55 -3.64 -3.50
N ILE A 295 9.56 -2.75 -3.34
CA ILE A 295 8.96 -1.98 -4.43
C ILE A 295 10.03 -1.17 -5.19
N HIS A 296 10.99 -0.61 -4.44
CA HIS A 296 12.11 0.18 -4.95
C HIS A 296 13.36 -0.65 -5.29
N GLY A 297 13.26 -1.98 -5.31
CA GLY A 297 14.33 -2.87 -5.74
C GLY A 297 15.39 -3.18 -4.67
N ILE A 298 15.18 -2.77 -3.42
CA ILE A 298 16.09 -3.08 -2.31
C ILE A 298 15.98 -4.57 -1.97
N PRO A 299 17.08 -5.34 -1.98
CA PRO A 299 17.04 -6.75 -1.64
C PRO A 299 16.74 -6.94 -0.15
N PHE A 300 16.01 -7.99 0.18
CA PHE A 300 15.81 -8.44 1.55
C PHE A 300 15.94 -9.95 1.64
N TRP A 301 16.46 -10.45 2.77
CA TRP A 301 16.76 -11.87 2.95
C TRP A 301 15.90 -12.51 4.03
N MET A 302 15.40 -11.70 4.96
CA MET A 302 14.62 -12.17 6.09
C MET A 302 13.14 -11.82 5.91
N PHE A 303 12.29 -12.75 6.32
CA PHE A 303 10.85 -12.54 6.52
C PHE A 303 10.53 -12.85 8.00
N PRO A 304 10.96 -11.98 8.91
CA PRO A 304 10.68 -12.14 10.34
C PRO A 304 9.19 -11.93 10.63
N ASP A 305 8.79 -12.29 11.85
CA ASP A 305 7.50 -11.88 12.39
C ASP A 305 7.36 -10.35 12.29
N PRO A 306 6.26 -9.83 11.72
CA PRO A 306 6.07 -8.39 11.55
C PRO A 306 6.07 -7.64 12.89
N GLY A 307 5.59 -8.27 13.97
CA GLY A 307 5.61 -7.71 15.31
C GLY A 307 7.03 -7.38 15.76
N LEU A 308 7.98 -8.29 15.58
CA LEU A 308 9.38 -8.05 15.96
C LEU A 308 10.00 -6.88 15.20
N VAL A 309 9.69 -6.75 13.90
CA VAL A 309 10.18 -5.64 13.07
C VAL A 309 9.58 -4.31 13.52
N LEU A 310 8.28 -4.30 13.78
CA LEU A 310 7.56 -3.13 14.31
C LEU A 310 8.10 -2.73 15.68
N TYR A 311 8.39 -3.69 16.56
CA TYR A 311 9.01 -3.41 17.85
C TYR A 311 10.38 -2.75 17.67
N GLY A 312 11.16 -3.24 16.70
CA GLY A 312 12.42 -2.63 16.29
C GLY A 312 12.26 -1.17 15.90
N PHE A 313 11.41 -0.88 14.90
CA PHE A 313 11.20 0.49 14.41
C PHE A 313 10.62 1.43 15.47
N MET A 314 9.61 1.00 16.21
CA MET A 314 8.99 1.81 17.27
C MET A 314 10.00 2.13 18.37
N ASN A 315 10.84 1.17 18.76
CA ASN A 315 11.90 1.40 19.74
C ASN A 315 13.00 2.32 19.19
N ASP A 316 13.38 2.16 17.92
CA ASP A 316 14.41 2.98 17.26
C ASP A 316 14.00 4.46 17.16
N ILE A 317 12.70 4.75 16.91
CA ILE A 317 12.17 6.13 16.95
C ILE A 317 12.42 6.77 18.32
N VAL A 318 12.16 6.05 19.41
CA VAL A 318 12.36 6.56 20.77
C VAL A 318 13.85 6.75 21.08
N ILE A 319 14.70 5.81 20.66
CA ILE A 319 16.15 5.92 20.86
C ILE A 319 16.71 7.13 20.13
N ARG A 320 16.43 7.26 18.81
CA ARG A 320 16.95 8.38 18.01
C ARG A 320 16.44 9.73 18.50
N LEU A 321 15.21 9.81 18.98
CA LEU A 321 14.70 11.05 19.58
C LEU A 321 15.49 11.44 20.83
N ASN A 322 15.85 10.48 21.68
CA ASN A 322 16.67 10.74 22.86
C ASN A 322 18.11 11.13 22.49
N GLU A 323 18.72 10.45 21.52
CA GLU A 323 20.06 10.81 21.00
C GLU A 323 20.08 12.25 20.45
N ASP A 324 19.07 12.62 19.65
CA ASP A 324 18.91 13.98 19.13
C ASP A 324 18.73 15.03 20.24
N ILE A 325 18.14 14.66 21.39
CA ILE A 325 18.00 15.54 22.55
C ILE A 325 19.36 15.73 23.22
N ASP A 326 20.09 14.64 23.46
CA ASP A 326 21.39 14.67 24.15
C ASP A 326 22.43 15.47 23.36
N ASP A 327 22.55 15.23 22.05
CA ASP A 327 23.46 15.97 21.16
C ASP A 327 23.16 17.48 21.15
N ARG A 328 21.89 17.86 21.32
CA ARG A 328 21.45 19.27 21.36
C ARG A 328 21.62 19.91 22.73
N ILE A 329 21.67 19.14 23.81
CA ILE A 329 22.01 19.66 25.14
C ILE A 329 23.50 19.99 25.20
N GLU A 330 24.34 19.15 24.57
CA GLU A 330 25.79 19.39 24.46
C GLU A 330 26.12 20.57 23.53
N SER A 331 25.36 20.73 22.45
CA SER A 331 25.45 21.90 21.56
C SER A 331 24.63 23.07 22.13
N TYR A 332 25.28 24.00 22.83
CA TYR A 332 24.71 25.25 23.39
C TYR A 332 23.93 26.15 22.39
N HIS A 333 23.80 25.75 21.13
CA HIS A 333 23.17 26.50 20.04
C HIS A 333 22.23 25.63 19.20
N SER A 334 21.03 25.35 19.71
CA SER A 334 19.93 24.78 18.90
C SER A 334 18.62 25.54 19.13
N SER A 335 17.95 25.89 18.03
CA SER A 335 16.65 26.59 18.03
C SER A 335 15.53 25.66 18.51
N LYS A 336 14.78 26.09 19.55
CA LYS A 336 13.66 25.35 20.16
C LYS A 336 12.63 24.81 19.15
N SER A 337 12.43 25.47 18.01
CA SER A 337 11.47 25.07 16.98
C SER A 337 11.81 23.73 16.32
N THR A 338 13.09 23.39 16.18
CA THR A 338 13.54 22.16 15.50
C THR A 338 13.27 20.92 16.35
N LEU A 339 13.43 21.02 17.67
CA LEU A 339 13.14 19.93 18.61
C LEU A 339 11.64 19.63 18.68
N VAL A 340 10.80 20.67 18.65
CA VAL A 340 9.34 20.51 18.61
C VAL A 340 8.93 19.74 17.37
N HIS A 341 9.47 20.10 16.20
CA HIS A 341 9.16 19.40 14.95
C HIS A 341 9.64 17.94 14.96
N ALA A 342 10.85 17.68 15.48
CA ALA A 342 11.36 16.32 15.63
C ALA A 342 10.48 15.47 16.58
N SER A 343 10.05 16.06 17.70
CA SER A 343 9.16 15.39 18.66
C SER A 343 7.78 15.09 18.06
N GLU A 344 7.21 16.05 17.33
CA GLU A 344 5.94 15.87 16.61
C GLU A 344 6.04 14.73 15.60
N LYS A 345 7.11 14.70 14.79
CA LYS A 345 7.35 13.64 13.81
C LYS A 345 7.60 12.27 14.44
N ALA A 346 8.31 12.23 15.58
CA ALA A 346 8.54 10.99 16.32
C ALA A 346 7.22 10.43 16.86
N ILE A 347 6.37 11.28 17.45
CA ILE A 347 5.05 10.89 17.96
C ILE A 347 4.16 10.39 16.82
N GLU A 348 4.06 11.14 15.72
CA GLU A 348 3.27 10.77 14.54
C GLU A 348 3.70 9.40 13.99
N SER A 349 5.02 9.20 13.84
CA SER A 349 5.59 7.95 13.33
C SER A 349 5.35 6.78 14.28
N TYR A 350 5.50 6.99 15.59
CA TYR A 350 5.26 5.97 16.60
C TYR A 350 3.80 5.51 16.61
N PHE A 351 2.84 6.45 16.58
CA PHE A 351 1.41 6.11 16.51
C PHE A 351 1.02 5.47 15.18
N HIS A 352 1.65 5.88 14.07
CA HIS A 352 1.45 5.21 12.79
C HIS A 352 1.83 3.72 12.87
N LEU A 353 3.04 3.43 13.37
CA LEU A 353 3.51 2.05 13.56
C LEU A 353 2.68 1.28 14.59
N PHE A 354 2.24 1.93 15.66
CA PHE A 354 1.33 1.32 16.64
C PHE A 354 0.02 0.88 16.00
N HIS A 355 -0.59 1.71 15.14
CA HIS A 355 -1.84 1.34 14.48
C HIS A 355 -1.61 0.19 13.48
N VAL A 356 -0.48 0.18 12.76
CA VAL A 356 -0.11 -0.95 11.90
C VAL A 356 0.06 -2.23 12.73
N LEU A 357 0.76 -2.14 13.87
CA LEU A 357 0.93 -3.25 14.80
C LEU A 357 -0.41 -3.81 15.28
N LEU A 358 -1.34 -2.93 15.67
CA LEU A 358 -2.68 -3.31 16.12
C LEU A 358 -3.49 -3.97 15.00
N CYS A 359 -3.47 -3.40 13.78
CA CYS A 359 -4.16 -3.97 12.63
C CYS A 359 -3.62 -5.36 12.26
N LEU A 360 -2.30 -5.56 12.30
CA LEU A 360 -1.71 -6.87 12.04
C LEU A 360 -2.03 -7.85 13.17
N ALA A 361 -1.87 -7.46 14.44
CA ALA A 361 -2.12 -8.30 15.61
C ALA A 361 -3.58 -8.79 15.70
N THR A 362 -4.54 -7.99 15.23
CA THR A 362 -5.97 -8.32 15.20
C THR A 362 -6.39 -9.11 13.95
N SER A 363 -5.48 -9.30 12.99
CA SER A 363 -5.74 -10.03 11.76
C SER A 363 -5.31 -11.50 11.84
N PRO A 364 -5.74 -12.37 10.90
CA PRO A 364 -5.22 -13.73 10.80
C PRO A 364 -3.69 -13.80 10.66
N ALA A 365 -3.06 -12.77 10.07
CA ALA A 365 -1.59 -12.66 10.00
C ALA A 365 -0.94 -12.53 11.38
N GLY A 366 -1.64 -11.91 12.34
CA GLY A 366 -1.14 -11.66 13.70
C GLY A 366 -1.47 -12.73 14.73
N GLN A 367 -2.00 -13.89 14.32
CA GLN A 367 -2.42 -14.94 15.25
C GLN A 367 -1.29 -15.41 16.19
N GLY A 368 -0.02 -15.24 15.79
CA GLY A 368 1.15 -15.51 16.63
C GLY A 368 1.62 -14.33 17.49
N MET A 369 1.26 -13.08 17.14
CA MET A 369 1.80 -11.87 17.75
C MET A 369 1.31 -11.65 19.18
N VAL A 370 -0.02 -11.71 19.38
CA VAL A 370 -0.62 -11.53 20.72
C VAL A 370 -0.18 -12.65 21.69
N PRO A 371 -0.21 -13.95 21.33
CA PRO A 371 0.34 -15.00 22.19
C PRO A 371 1.84 -14.83 22.49
N ALA A 372 2.64 -14.35 21.54
CA ALA A 372 4.06 -14.07 21.75
C ALA A 372 4.28 -12.92 22.74
N ALA A 373 3.50 -11.84 22.62
CA ALA A 373 3.49 -10.73 23.57
C ALA A 373 3.10 -11.23 24.97
N ASN A 374 1.97 -11.94 25.09
CA ASN A 374 1.51 -12.52 26.35
C ASN A 374 2.59 -13.40 27.00
N LYS A 375 3.24 -14.26 26.20
CA LYS A 375 4.35 -15.11 26.68
C LYS A 375 5.53 -14.29 27.21
N MET A 376 5.87 -13.19 26.55
CA MET A 376 6.95 -12.29 26.98
C MET A 376 6.61 -11.64 28.34
N ILE A 377 5.38 -11.10 28.49
CA ILE A 377 4.94 -10.44 29.73
C ILE A 377 4.84 -11.45 30.88
N ILE A 378 4.22 -12.62 30.66
CA ILE A 378 4.09 -13.66 31.68
C ILE A 378 5.48 -14.15 32.14
N ALA A 379 6.42 -14.34 31.21
CA ALA A 379 7.79 -14.73 31.56
C ALA A 379 8.48 -13.65 32.41
N PHE A 380 8.28 -12.37 32.09
CA PHE A 380 8.81 -11.26 32.86
C PHE A 380 8.23 -11.23 34.28
N MET A 381 6.91 -11.38 34.43
CA MET A 381 6.24 -11.47 35.74
C MET A 381 6.70 -12.67 36.56
N ALA A 382 7.08 -13.78 35.91
CA ALA A 382 7.66 -14.96 36.56
C ALA A 382 9.13 -14.78 36.98
N GLY A 383 9.68 -13.56 36.92
CA GLY A 383 11.03 -13.23 37.39
C GLY A 383 12.12 -13.35 36.31
N LYS A 384 11.77 -13.61 35.05
CA LYS A 384 12.74 -13.61 33.94
C LYS A 384 12.99 -12.19 33.41
N THR A 385 13.42 -11.26 34.28
CA THR A 385 13.52 -9.83 33.95
C THR A 385 14.88 -9.42 33.37
N THR A 386 15.91 -10.23 33.61
CA THR A 386 17.31 -9.87 33.30
C THR A 386 17.57 -9.67 31.80
N LYS A 387 18.66 -8.97 31.45
CA LYS A 387 19.10 -8.74 30.06
C LYS A 387 19.30 -10.03 29.24
N ALA A 388 19.52 -11.17 29.91
CA ALA A 388 19.60 -12.47 29.24
C ALA A 388 18.24 -12.97 28.72
N HIS A 389 17.14 -12.59 29.39
CA HIS A 389 15.78 -13.03 29.06
C HIS A 389 14.98 -11.96 28.32
N VAL A 390 15.15 -10.69 28.69
CA VAL A 390 14.56 -9.52 28.02
C VAL A 390 15.67 -8.55 27.64
N PRO A 391 16.36 -8.77 26.50
CA PRO A 391 17.50 -7.94 26.10
C PRO A 391 17.14 -6.46 25.92
N ASN A 392 15.95 -6.18 25.39
CA ASN A 392 15.44 -4.85 25.12
C ASN A 392 14.14 -4.62 25.90
N LEU A 393 14.16 -3.68 26.86
CA LEU A 393 12.98 -3.35 27.67
C LEU A 393 11.94 -2.56 26.86
N GLY A 394 12.33 -1.81 25.84
CA GLY A 394 11.41 -1.15 24.93
C GLY A 394 10.54 -2.13 24.15
N TYR A 395 11.08 -3.29 23.76
CA TYR A 395 10.27 -4.34 23.13
C TYR A 395 9.21 -4.88 24.09
N LEU A 396 9.52 -4.99 25.39
CA LEU A 396 8.55 -5.36 26.41
C LEU A 396 7.43 -4.31 26.53
N LEU A 397 7.80 -3.02 26.53
CA LEU A 397 6.83 -1.92 26.60
C LEU A 397 5.90 -1.88 25.37
N ILE A 398 6.44 -2.14 24.18
CA ILE A 398 5.64 -2.20 22.96
C ILE A 398 4.76 -3.45 22.96
N ALA A 399 5.26 -4.59 23.46
CA ALA A 399 4.46 -5.81 23.60
C ALA A 399 3.25 -5.63 24.53
N LEU A 400 3.36 -4.80 25.57
CA LEU A 400 2.22 -4.45 26.43
C LEU A 400 1.07 -3.79 25.67
N LEU A 401 1.33 -3.09 24.57
CA LEU A 401 0.31 -2.39 23.79
C LEU A 401 -0.68 -3.33 23.08
N ILE A 402 -0.30 -4.60 22.88
CA ILE A 402 -1.12 -5.60 22.19
C ILE A 402 -1.37 -6.86 23.04
N SER A 403 -0.91 -6.87 24.29
CA SER A 403 -1.01 -8.01 25.20
C SER A 403 -2.39 -8.04 25.87
N ASP A 404 -2.93 -9.25 26.05
CA ASP A 404 -4.15 -9.48 26.85
C ASP A 404 -3.86 -9.60 28.36
N VAL A 405 -2.58 -9.64 28.74
CA VAL A 405 -2.15 -9.74 30.14
C VAL A 405 -2.46 -8.43 30.87
N GLU A 406 -3.18 -8.53 31.99
CA GLU A 406 -3.53 -7.39 32.83
C GLU A 406 -2.29 -6.69 33.41
N VAL A 407 -2.27 -5.36 33.33
CA VAL A 407 -1.20 -4.52 33.88
C VAL A 407 -1.40 -4.34 35.38
N THR A 408 -0.82 -5.26 36.16
CA THR A 408 -0.86 -5.23 37.62
C THR A 408 0.20 -4.30 38.23
N GLU A 409 -0.01 -3.83 39.47
CA GLU A 409 1.00 -3.06 40.21
C GLU A 409 2.34 -3.82 40.33
N GLY A 410 2.28 -5.15 40.47
CA GLY A 410 3.47 -6.00 40.52
C GLY A 410 4.29 -5.96 39.23
N LEU A 411 3.61 -5.98 38.07
CA LEU A 411 4.27 -5.84 36.77
C LEU A 411 4.91 -4.46 36.61
N VAL A 412 4.18 -3.39 36.95
CA VAL A 412 4.71 -2.01 36.89
C VAL A 412 5.96 -1.87 37.76
N LYS A 413 5.92 -2.37 39.00
CA LYS A 413 7.07 -2.35 39.92
C LYS A 413 8.26 -3.13 39.35
N ALA A 414 8.02 -4.30 38.74
CA ALA A 414 9.09 -5.10 38.13
C ALA A 414 9.73 -4.39 36.93
N VAL A 415 8.94 -3.75 36.06
CA VAL A 415 9.44 -2.98 34.91
C VAL A 415 10.28 -1.79 35.36
N ILE A 416 9.79 -1.01 36.33
CA ILE A 416 10.52 0.15 36.87
C ILE A 416 11.82 -0.29 37.55
N THR A 417 11.78 -1.37 38.34
CA THR A 417 12.94 -1.90 39.05
C THR A 417 14.03 -2.36 38.07
N GLU A 418 13.65 -3.10 37.02
CA GLU A 418 14.57 -3.52 35.98
C GLU A 418 15.13 -2.31 35.20
N ALA A 419 14.31 -1.32 34.88
CA ALA A 419 14.75 -0.08 34.20
C ALA A 419 15.80 0.68 35.02
N ILE A 420 15.54 0.89 36.32
CA ILE A 420 16.48 1.54 37.23
C ILE A 420 17.75 0.71 37.35
N THR A 421 17.63 -0.62 37.52
CA THR A 421 18.80 -1.51 37.66
C THR A 421 19.72 -1.42 36.44
N ARG A 422 19.16 -1.40 35.22
CA ARG A 422 19.93 -1.24 33.98
C ARG A 422 20.60 0.13 33.89
N ASN A 423 19.89 1.19 34.28
CA ASN A 423 20.43 2.54 34.28
C ASN A 423 21.55 2.72 35.30
N VAL A 424 21.45 2.11 36.49
CA VAL A 424 22.51 2.13 37.50
C VAL A 424 23.78 1.46 36.97
N VAL A 425 23.65 0.30 36.32
CA VAL A 425 24.82 -0.35 35.69
C VAL A 425 25.45 0.55 34.63
N TRP A 426 24.65 1.20 33.79
CA TRP A 426 25.15 2.12 32.78
C TRP A 426 25.81 3.37 33.37
N LEU A 427 25.27 3.91 34.47
CA LEU A 427 25.80 5.08 35.17
C LEU A 427 27.15 4.78 35.84
N LEU A 428 27.29 3.59 36.44
CA LEU A 428 28.44 3.21 37.25
C LEU A 428 29.57 2.51 36.46
N ASP A 429 29.27 1.88 35.31
CA ASP A 429 30.28 1.20 34.49
C ASP A 429 31.21 2.23 33.82
N GLN A 430 32.52 2.00 33.93
CA GLN A 430 33.55 2.79 33.24
C GLN A 430 33.44 2.70 31.70
N LYS A 431 32.77 1.67 31.17
CA LYS A 431 32.42 1.54 29.74
C LYS A 431 31.07 2.16 29.39
N GLY A 432 30.27 2.57 30.38
CA GLY A 432 29.03 3.32 30.24
C GLY A 432 29.30 4.82 30.37
N ALA A 433 28.55 5.51 31.24
CA ALA A 433 28.77 6.93 31.51
C ALA A 433 29.95 7.20 32.45
N GLY A 434 30.40 6.20 33.23
CA GLY A 434 31.50 6.36 34.20
C GLY A 434 31.23 7.43 35.26
N MET A 435 29.96 7.73 35.54
CA MET A 435 29.51 8.80 36.44
C MET A 435 29.24 8.27 37.86
N ALA A 436 30.07 7.33 38.34
CA ALA A 436 29.93 6.76 39.69
C ALA A 436 30.01 7.83 40.79
N GLU A 437 30.76 8.92 40.54
CA GLU A 437 30.94 10.05 41.45
C GLU A 437 29.69 10.96 41.58
N LEU A 438 28.69 10.81 40.70
CA LEU A 438 27.41 11.53 40.75
C LEU A 438 26.31 10.77 41.47
N ALA A 439 26.56 9.53 41.91
CA ALA A 439 25.69 8.83 42.85
C ALA A 439 25.82 9.48 44.24
N TYR A 440 25.24 10.66 44.40
CA TYR A 440 25.16 11.34 45.68
C TYR A 440 24.26 10.51 46.60
N LEU A 441 24.88 9.75 47.50
CA LEU A 441 24.23 9.23 48.69
C LEU A 441 23.95 10.43 49.60
N GLU A 442 22.70 10.90 49.64
CA GLU A 442 22.25 11.73 50.75
C GLU A 442 22.48 10.93 52.04
N ALA A 443 23.40 11.43 52.87
CA ALA A 443 23.59 10.92 54.22
C ALA A 443 22.41 11.41 55.07
N ASP A 444 21.30 10.68 55.02
CA ASP A 444 20.20 10.85 55.98
C ASP A 444 20.14 9.63 56.92
N GLN A 445 19.67 9.84 58.15
CA GLN A 445 19.69 8.87 59.26
C GLN A 445 18.96 7.54 59.00
N ILE A 446 18.29 7.42 57.85
CA ILE A 446 17.57 6.21 57.41
C ILE A 446 18.50 5.25 56.65
N SER A 447 19.66 5.73 56.18
CA SER A 447 20.60 4.96 55.33
C SER A 447 21.81 4.36 56.08
N ASP A 448 21.79 4.35 57.42
CA ASP A 448 22.77 3.62 58.26
C ASP A 448 22.23 2.26 58.74
#